data_AF-A0A2J6SFC2-F1
#
_entry.id   AF-A0A2J6SFC2-F1
#
_cell.length_a   1.000
_cell.length_b   1.000
_cell.length_c   1.000
_cell.angle_alpha   90.00
_cell.angle_beta   90.00
_cell.angle_gamma   90.00
#
_symmetry.space_group_name_H-M   'P 1'
#
loop_
_entity.id
_entity.type
_entity.pdbx_description
1 polymer ?
#
loop_
_entity_poly.entity_id
_entity_poly.type
_entity_poly.pdbx_seq_one_letter_code
_entity_poly.pdbx_strand_id
1 'polypeptide(L)'
;MSNIQAAPQAVDPAIGFSTFNLRPFYPPVAIPAITIGLIYLIIISFFSFSFYLPIHMKFIQRQRPLHFYQLIILRWIATVTTYLFLSLFYSLISLAFQIPFSSGPAPHTEVANPATVYGKGSFPVYWMIDFVGMKALGLACENVAMVVGMPYTSFWLIFWVITNVSTSFYSITLAPGFYRWGYAWPLHHIVNASRTILFDTHSQIGLNFGVLFAWCAVNTALFPICCWFMRWKTMRQKKKESEGKEQ
;
A
#
# COMPACT_ATOMS: atom_id res chain seq x y z
N MET A 1 -16.92 -46.67 -40.48
CA MET A 1 -17.56 -46.36 -39.18
C MET A 1 -17.44 -47.47 -38.14
N SER A 2 -17.15 -48.73 -38.51
CA SER A 2 -17.03 -49.85 -37.55
C SER A 2 -16.00 -49.62 -36.44
N ASN A 3 -14.86 -49.02 -36.77
CA ASN A 3 -13.77 -48.83 -35.80
C ASN A 3 -14.08 -47.76 -34.73
N ILE A 4 -14.91 -46.76 -35.06
CA ILE A 4 -15.36 -45.71 -34.13
C ILE A 4 -16.42 -46.27 -33.17
N GLN A 5 -17.30 -47.16 -33.65
CA GLN A 5 -18.28 -47.85 -32.81
C GLN A 5 -17.63 -48.90 -31.90
N ALA A 6 -16.54 -49.53 -32.33
CA ALA A 6 -15.82 -50.54 -31.54
C ALA A 6 -14.97 -49.93 -30.41
N ALA A 7 -14.53 -48.67 -30.55
CA ALA A 7 -13.71 -47.99 -29.56
C ALA A 7 -14.07 -46.50 -29.45
N PRO A 8 -15.26 -46.14 -28.95
CA PRO A 8 -15.65 -44.74 -28.75
C PRO A 8 -14.70 -43.99 -27.80
N GLN A 9 -14.04 -44.75 -26.91
CA GLN A 9 -13.05 -44.28 -25.95
C GLN A 9 -11.72 -43.85 -26.61
N ALA A 10 -11.49 -44.22 -27.87
CA ALA A 10 -10.35 -43.70 -28.64
C ALA A 10 -10.63 -42.31 -29.24
N VAL A 11 -11.90 -41.92 -29.35
CA VAL A 11 -12.35 -40.62 -29.89
C VAL A 11 -12.59 -39.63 -28.76
N ASP A 12 -13.22 -40.07 -27.67
CA ASP A 12 -13.36 -39.32 -26.43
C ASP A 12 -12.98 -40.22 -25.26
N PRO A 13 -11.73 -40.20 -24.79
CA PRO A 13 -11.26 -41.10 -23.74
C PRO A 13 -11.89 -40.88 -22.37
N ALA A 14 -12.93 -40.05 -22.24
CA ALA A 14 -13.56 -39.68 -20.97
C ALA A 14 -12.52 -39.18 -19.93
N ILE A 15 -11.38 -38.68 -20.41
CA ILE A 15 -10.35 -38.05 -19.59
C ILE A 15 -10.78 -36.60 -19.41
N GLY A 16 -11.42 -36.33 -18.27
CA GLY A 16 -11.71 -34.97 -17.83
C GLY A 16 -10.51 -34.39 -17.10
N PHE A 17 -10.08 -33.18 -17.49
CA PHE A 17 -9.13 -32.41 -16.69
C PHE A 17 -9.87 -31.75 -15.53
N SER A 18 -9.55 -32.13 -14.30
CA SER A 18 -10.03 -31.41 -13.11
C SER A 18 -8.99 -30.38 -12.67
N THR A 19 -9.37 -29.10 -12.69
CA THR A 19 -8.53 -28.01 -12.19
C THR A 19 -8.78 -27.82 -10.69
N PHE A 20 -7.79 -28.15 -9.87
CA PHE A 20 -7.84 -27.91 -8.42
C PHE A 20 -7.07 -26.64 -8.07
N ASN A 21 -7.69 -25.75 -7.29
CA ASN A 21 -7.00 -24.60 -6.74
C ASN A 21 -6.22 -25.03 -5.48
N LEU A 22 -4.89 -25.03 -5.57
CA LEU A 22 -3.98 -25.43 -4.50
C LEU A 22 -4.01 -24.45 -3.30
N ARG A 23 -4.40 -23.19 -3.55
CA ARG A 23 -4.49 -22.11 -2.55
C ARG A 23 -5.79 -21.31 -2.78
N PRO A 24 -6.95 -21.83 -2.34
CA PRO A 24 -8.19 -21.10 -2.44
C PRO A 24 -8.15 -19.85 -1.54
N PHE A 25 -8.84 -18.78 -1.96
CA PHE A 25 -9.03 -17.57 -1.14
C PHE A 25 -10.02 -17.84 -0.01
N TYR A 26 -9.57 -18.57 1.01
CA TYR A 26 -10.35 -18.96 2.17
C TYR A 26 -9.56 -18.71 3.47
N PRO A 27 -10.21 -18.27 4.56
CA PRO A 27 -11.64 -17.95 4.68
C PRO A 27 -12.06 -16.74 3.82
N PRO A 28 -13.32 -16.64 3.37
CA PRO A 28 -13.79 -15.53 2.53
C PRO A 28 -13.60 -14.15 3.19
N VAL A 29 -13.54 -14.14 4.52
CA VAL A 29 -13.27 -12.95 5.35
C VAL A 29 -11.87 -12.35 5.09
N ALA A 30 -10.92 -13.13 4.57
CA ALA A 30 -9.60 -12.63 4.19
C ALA A 30 -9.60 -11.88 2.84
N ILE A 31 -10.61 -12.08 1.98
CA ILE A 31 -10.68 -11.43 0.66
C ILE A 31 -10.76 -9.90 0.78
N PRO A 32 -11.64 -9.31 1.63
CA PRO A 32 -11.66 -7.88 1.84
C PRO A 32 -10.31 -7.32 2.31
N ALA A 33 -9.59 -8.02 3.19
CA ALA A 33 -8.32 -7.54 3.73
C ALA A 33 -7.24 -7.34 2.65
N ILE A 34 -7.19 -8.23 1.64
CA ILE A 34 -6.23 -8.15 0.53
C ILE A 34 -6.73 -7.40 -0.71
N THR A 35 -8.00 -6.93 -0.69
CA THR A 35 -8.60 -6.19 -1.80
C THR A 35 -8.95 -4.76 -1.36
N ILE A 36 -10.20 -4.55 -0.92
CA ILE A 36 -10.75 -3.26 -0.54
C ILE A 36 -10.04 -2.69 0.69
N GLY A 37 -9.59 -3.55 1.61
CA GLY A 37 -8.82 -3.19 2.79
C GLY A 37 -7.63 -2.29 2.47
N LEU A 38 -6.88 -2.64 1.42
CA LEU A 38 -5.68 -1.90 1.03
C LEU A 38 -5.99 -0.51 0.45
N ILE A 39 -7.23 -0.28 -0.01
CA ILE A 39 -7.71 1.06 -0.37
C ILE A 39 -7.89 1.89 0.89
N TYR A 40 -8.47 1.31 1.95
CA TYR A 40 -8.59 1.99 3.24
C TYR A 40 -7.22 2.32 3.84
N LEU A 41 -6.20 1.49 3.62
CA LEU A 41 -4.82 1.78 4.00
C LEU A 41 -4.34 3.11 3.39
N ILE A 42 -4.55 3.33 2.08
CA ILE A 42 -4.20 4.60 1.41
C ILE A 42 -5.02 5.76 1.97
N ILE A 43 -6.34 5.58 2.12
CA ILE A 43 -7.26 6.63 2.57
C ILE A 43 -6.91 7.10 3.99
N ILE A 44 -6.70 6.15 4.92
CA ILE A 44 -6.32 6.42 6.31
C ILE A 44 -4.97 7.15 6.35
N SER A 45 -4.02 6.71 5.54
CA SER A 45 -2.72 7.36 5.42
C SER A 45 -2.81 8.81 4.97
N PHE A 46 -3.68 9.09 4.00
CA PHE A 46 -3.93 10.45 3.52
C PHE A 46 -4.60 11.34 4.57
N PHE A 47 -5.65 10.87 5.21
CA PHE A 47 -6.35 11.67 6.22
C PHE A 47 -5.49 11.94 7.46
N SER A 48 -4.56 11.04 7.80
CA SER A 48 -3.59 11.25 8.87
C SER A 48 -2.80 12.56 8.69
N PHE A 49 -2.38 12.88 7.46
CA PHE A 49 -1.69 14.14 7.15
C PHE A 49 -2.56 15.38 7.45
N SER A 50 -3.83 15.35 7.05
CA SER A 50 -4.76 16.46 7.28
C SER A 50 -4.98 16.75 8.77
N PHE A 51 -4.95 15.72 9.62
CA PHE A 51 -5.02 15.89 11.08
C PHE A 51 -3.74 16.50 11.67
N TYR A 52 -2.58 16.29 11.05
CA TYR A 52 -1.31 16.84 11.53
C TYR A 52 -1.04 18.30 11.12
N LEU A 53 -1.63 18.78 10.02
CA LEU A 53 -1.50 20.17 9.57
C LEU A 53 -1.72 21.24 10.67
N PRO A 54 -2.82 21.23 11.43
CA PRO A 54 -3.05 22.24 12.48
C PRO A 54 -2.04 22.15 13.63
N ILE A 55 -1.56 20.95 13.94
CA ILE A 55 -0.55 20.71 14.98
C ILE A 55 0.77 21.35 14.55
N HIS A 56 1.20 21.16 13.30
CA HIS A 56 2.42 21.77 12.78
C HIS A 56 2.33 23.30 12.70
N MET A 57 1.16 23.85 12.36
CA MET A 57 0.96 25.31 12.35
C MET A 57 1.12 25.93 13.75
N LYS A 58 0.69 25.24 14.82
CA LYS A 58 0.91 25.70 16.20
C LYS A 58 2.39 25.73 16.58
N PHE A 59 3.20 24.77 16.12
CA PHE A 59 4.65 24.77 16.37
C PHE A 59 5.38 25.90 15.65
N ILE A 60 4.88 26.36 14.50
CA ILE A 60 5.43 27.48 13.74
C ILE A 60 5.07 28.83 14.39
N GLN A 61 3.90 28.95 15.02
CA GLN A 61 3.41 30.19 15.65
C GLN A 61 3.94 30.42 17.09
N ARG A 62 4.77 29.52 17.61
CA ARG A 62 5.31 29.63 18.98
C ARG A 62 6.39 30.73 19.06
N GLN A 63 6.43 31.44 20.20
CA GLN A 63 7.31 32.59 20.49
C GLN A 63 8.82 32.33 20.35
N ARG A 64 9.26 31.06 20.42
CA ARG A 64 10.63 30.64 20.09
C ARG A 64 10.55 29.67 18.91
N PRO A 65 10.81 30.13 17.67
CA PRO A 65 10.76 29.24 16.51
C PRO A 65 11.88 28.22 16.62
N LEU A 66 11.52 26.94 16.56
CA LEU A 66 12.49 25.84 16.42
C LEU A 66 13.30 26.02 15.14
N HIS A 67 14.55 25.56 15.14
CA HIS A 67 15.35 25.56 13.91
C HIS A 67 14.65 24.76 12.82
N PHE A 68 14.80 25.19 11.56
CA PHE A 68 14.11 24.58 10.42
C PHE A 68 14.35 23.08 10.28
N TYR A 69 15.58 22.62 10.53
CA TYR A 69 15.92 21.20 10.53
C TYR A 69 15.22 20.41 11.64
N GLN A 70 15.08 20.98 12.84
CA GLN A 70 14.36 20.35 13.95
C GLN A 70 12.88 20.20 13.63
N LEU A 71 12.28 21.17 12.93
CA LEU A 71 10.88 21.08 12.47
C LEU A 71 10.70 19.97 11.43
N ILE A 72 11.62 19.82 10.48
CA ILE A 72 11.57 18.74 9.48
C ILE A 72 11.69 17.37 10.15
N ILE A 73 12.67 17.21 11.05
CA ILE A 73 12.90 15.94 11.75
C ILE A 73 11.70 15.60 12.64
N LEU A 74 11.17 16.56 13.40
CA LEU A 74 9.98 16.36 14.23
C LEU A 74 8.78 15.92 13.41
N ARG A 75 8.57 16.58 12.26
CA ARG A 75 7.46 16.25 11.34
C ARG A 75 7.59 14.84 10.79
N TRP A 76 8.79 14.49 10.31
CA TRP A 76 9.09 13.16 9.80
C TRP A 76 8.91 12.07 10.85
N ILE A 77 9.42 12.28 12.07
CA ILE A 77 9.27 11.32 13.17
C ILE A 77 7.79 11.17 13.54
N ALA A 78 7.03 12.28 13.61
CA ALA A 78 5.61 12.23 13.93
C ALA A 78 4.81 11.43 12.88
N THR A 79 5.06 11.65 11.60
CA THR A 79 4.35 10.94 10.52
C THR A 79 4.73 9.46 10.47
N VAL A 80 6.02 9.12 10.56
CA VAL A 80 6.47 7.73 10.62
C VAL A 80 5.93 7.00 11.85
N THR A 81 5.93 7.64 13.02
CA THR A 81 5.37 7.06 14.26
C THR A 81 3.88 6.81 14.11
N THR A 82 3.15 7.73 13.49
CA THR A 82 1.71 7.55 13.27
C THR A 82 1.40 6.43 12.32
N TYR A 83 2.15 6.31 11.21
CA TYR A 83 2.00 5.19 10.30
C TYR A 83 2.33 3.85 10.97
N LEU A 84 3.27 3.82 11.92
CA LEU A 84 3.57 2.61 12.70
C LEU A 84 2.35 2.15 13.53
N PHE A 85 1.69 3.07 14.23
CA PHE A 85 0.51 2.74 15.03
C PHE A 85 -0.73 2.50 14.18
N LEU A 86 -0.99 3.32 13.15
CA LEU A 86 -2.14 3.14 12.26
C LEU A 86 -2.07 1.82 11.49
N SER A 87 -0.89 1.44 11.00
CA SER A 87 -0.71 0.13 10.37
C SER A 87 -0.92 -1.01 11.37
N LEU A 88 -0.47 -0.86 12.62
CA LEU A 88 -0.71 -1.87 13.66
C LEU A 88 -2.21 -2.05 13.91
N PHE A 89 -2.96 -0.96 14.11
CA PHE A 89 -4.42 -1.04 14.30
C PHE A 89 -5.13 -1.60 13.07
N TYR A 90 -4.69 -1.23 11.86
CA TYR A 90 -5.21 -1.78 10.62
C TYR A 90 -5.00 -3.31 10.53
N SER A 91 -3.80 -3.79 10.83
CA SER A 91 -3.51 -5.24 10.84
C SER A 91 -4.22 -5.97 11.98
N LEU A 92 -4.45 -5.33 13.13
CA LEU A 92 -5.24 -5.89 14.24
C LEU A 92 -6.71 -6.08 13.88
N ILE A 93 -7.28 -5.22 13.03
CA ILE A 93 -8.65 -5.44 12.50
C ILE A 93 -8.70 -6.76 11.72
N SER A 94 -7.68 -7.04 10.89
CA SER A 94 -7.58 -8.30 10.15
C SER A 94 -7.50 -9.51 11.10
N LEU A 95 -6.81 -9.38 12.24
CA LEU A 95 -6.76 -10.40 13.28
C LEU A 95 -8.10 -10.57 14.02
N ALA A 96 -8.80 -9.46 14.30
CA ALA A 96 -10.10 -9.47 14.97
C ALA A 96 -11.19 -10.16 14.13
N PHE A 97 -11.09 -10.09 12.80
CA PHE A 97 -11.92 -10.84 11.87
C PHE A 97 -11.55 -12.33 11.75
N GLN A 98 -10.70 -12.83 12.65
CA GLN A 98 -10.30 -14.23 12.76
C GLN A 98 -9.61 -14.78 11.49
N ILE A 99 -8.84 -13.93 10.81
CA ILE A 99 -8.00 -14.40 9.69
C ILE A 99 -6.87 -15.28 10.25
N PRO A 100 -6.67 -16.51 9.72
CA PRO A 100 -5.72 -17.46 10.27
C PRO A 100 -4.27 -17.08 9.92
N PHE A 101 -3.54 -16.51 10.88
CA PHE A 101 -2.13 -16.13 10.75
C PHE A 101 -1.13 -17.13 11.37
N SER A 102 -1.55 -18.35 11.75
CA SER A 102 -0.69 -19.30 12.48
C SER A 102 -0.66 -20.73 11.93
N SER A 103 -1.24 -20.96 10.75
CA SER A 103 -1.50 -22.31 10.24
C SER A 103 -0.27 -23.05 9.70
N GLY A 104 0.83 -22.33 9.44
CA GLY A 104 2.09 -22.90 8.96
C GLY A 104 2.14 -23.04 7.42
N PRO A 105 3.35 -23.28 6.86
CA PRO A 105 3.52 -23.50 5.43
C PRO A 105 3.00 -24.88 5.03
N ALA A 106 2.53 -25.01 3.79
CA ALA A 106 2.04 -26.28 3.27
C ALA A 106 2.76 -26.67 1.97
N PRO A 107 2.80 -27.97 1.61
CA PRO A 107 3.37 -28.40 0.34
C PRO A 107 2.73 -27.67 -0.85
N HIS A 108 3.53 -27.30 -1.86
CA HIS A 108 3.03 -26.66 -3.08
C HIS A 108 2.32 -27.63 -4.04
N THR A 109 2.28 -28.92 -3.70
CA THR A 109 1.63 -29.98 -4.48
C THR A 109 0.25 -30.36 -3.96
N GLU A 110 -0.11 -29.90 -2.76
CA GLU A 110 -1.36 -30.25 -2.09
C GLU A 110 -2.24 -29.03 -1.86
N VAL A 111 -3.56 -29.27 -1.86
CA VAL A 111 -4.54 -28.26 -1.49
C VAL A 111 -4.45 -28.03 0.01
N ALA A 112 -4.08 -26.83 0.43
CA ALA A 112 -3.94 -26.48 1.83
C ALA A 112 -4.72 -25.22 2.16
N ASN A 113 -5.53 -25.29 3.22
CA ASN A 113 -6.41 -24.21 3.62
C ASN A 113 -6.75 -24.32 5.12
N PRO A 114 -6.36 -23.35 5.96
CA PRO A 114 -5.49 -22.20 5.69
C PRO A 114 -3.99 -22.56 5.64
N ALA A 115 -3.22 -21.93 4.75
CA ALA A 115 -1.76 -22.10 4.64
C ALA A 115 -1.07 -20.73 4.65
N THR A 116 -0.07 -20.57 5.52
CA THR A 116 0.64 -19.30 5.73
C THR A 116 2.14 -19.50 5.64
N VAL A 117 2.85 -18.65 4.87
CA VAL A 117 4.28 -18.83 4.58
C VAL A 117 5.15 -18.87 5.83
N TYR A 118 4.79 -18.09 6.85
CA TYR A 118 5.65 -17.84 8.01
C TYR A 118 5.11 -18.45 9.30
N GLY A 119 4.05 -19.27 9.23
CA GLY A 119 3.36 -19.80 10.41
C GLY A 119 3.04 -18.67 11.40
N LYS A 120 3.43 -18.82 12.68
CA LYS A 120 3.20 -17.81 13.73
C LYS A 120 3.84 -16.44 13.45
N GLY A 121 4.85 -16.36 12.57
CA GLY A 121 5.48 -15.12 12.14
C GLY A 121 4.72 -14.34 11.07
N SER A 122 3.61 -14.88 10.55
CA SER A 122 2.87 -14.26 9.43
C SER A 122 2.22 -12.93 9.83
N PHE A 123 1.77 -12.79 11.08
CA PHE A 123 1.17 -11.53 11.55
C PHE A 123 2.18 -10.36 11.63
N PRO A 124 3.35 -10.49 12.29
CA PRO A 124 4.36 -9.43 12.26
C PRO A 124 4.82 -9.04 10.85
N VAL A 125 4.97 -10.01 9.94
CA VAL A 125 5.36 -9.72 8.54
C VAL A 125 4.23 -9.00 7.80
N TYR A 126 2.97 -9.39 8.04
CA TYR A 126 1.79 -8.71 7.52
C TYR A 126 1.70 -7.25 8.03
N TRP A 127 1.94 -7.04 9.31
CA TRP A 127 2.01 -5.69 9.87
C TRP A 127 3.16 -4.86 9.26
N MET A 128 4.32 -5.46 9.03
CA MET A 128 5.45 -4.75 8.41
C MET A 128 5.20 -4.38 6.95
N ILE A 129 4.53 -5.23 6.16
CA ILE A 129 4.16 -4.84 4.79
C ILE A 129 3.13 -3.70 4.80
N ASP A 130 2.15 -3.73 5.71
CA ASP A 130 1.18 -2.65 5.86
C ASP A 130 1.85 -1.34 6.30
N PHE A 131 2.83 -1.40 7.21
CA PHE A 131 3.60 -0.25 7.66
C PHE A 131 4.45 0.37 6.54
N VAL A 132 5.24 -0.43 5.84
CA VAL A 132 6.10 0.06 4.74
C VAL A 132 5.21 0.55 3.59
N GLY A 133 4.11 -0.15 3.31
CA GLY A 133 3.11 0.27 2.33
C GLY A 133 2.49 1.62 2.67
N MET A 134 2.07 1.80 3.92
CA MET A 134 1.48 3.05 4.41
C MET A 134 2.48 4.21 4.37
N LYS A 135 3.76 3.94 4.64
CA LYS A 135 4.84 4.93 4.46
C LYS A 135 5.05 5.28 2.99
N ALA A 136 5.16 4.29 2.11
CA ALA A 136 5.42 4.52 0.69
C ALA A 136 4.30 5.33 0.02
N LEU A 137 3.04 5.00 0.34
CA LEU A 137 1.85 5.65 -0.21
C LEU A 137 1.56 6.99 0.47
N GLY A 138 1.67 7.05 1.80
CA GLY A 138 1.35 8.24 2.61
C GLY A 138 2.31 9.39 2.43
N LEU A 139 3.61 9.10 2.45
CA LEU A 139 4.63 10.13 2.30
C LEU A 139 4.62 10.76 0.90
N ALA A 140 4.27 9.99 -0.14
CA ALA A 140 4.06 10.53 -1.47
C ALA A 140 2.94 11.59 -1.47
N CYS A 141 1.82 11.28 -0.81
CA CYS A 141 0.72 12.22 -0.65
C CYS A 141 1.10 13.47 0.15
N GLU A 142 1.82 13.31 1.26
CA GLU A 142 2.27 14.43 2.09
C GLU A 142 3.26 15.34 1.32
N ASN A 143 4.19 14.76 0.56
CA ASN A 143 5.13 15.51 -0.27
C ASN A 143 4.40 16.36 -1.30
N VAL A 144 3.43 15.78 -2.02
CA VAL A 144 2.65 16.52 -3.01
C VAL A 144 1.74 17.56 -2.35
N ALA A 145 1.15 17.24 -1.19
CA ALA A 145 0.35 18.19 -0.44
C ALA A 145 1.13 19.44 -0.02
N MET A 146 2.42 19.28 0.33
CA MET A 146 3.31 20.41 0.65
C MET A 146 3.70 21.24 -0.57
N VAL A 147 3.86 20.62 -1.74
CA VAL A 147 4.25 21.31 -2.98
C VAL A 147 3.07 22.06 -3.60
N VAL A 148 1.96 21.36 -3.79
CA VAL A 148 0.79 21.87 -4.51
C VAL A 148 -0.06 22.76 -3.59
N GLY A 149 -0.35 22.29 -2.37
CA GLY A 149 -1.24 22.95 -1.42
C GLY A 149 -2.74 22.74 -1.73
N MET A 150 -3.60 23.12 -0.77
CA MET A 150 -5.05 23.09 -0.97
C MET A 150 -5.50 24.12 -2.02
N PRO A 151 -6.52 23.82 -2.85
CA PRO A 151 -7.38 22.62 -2.86
C PRO A 151 -6.89 21.47 -3.75
N TYR A 152 -5.88 21.70 -4.59
CA TYR A 152 -5.51 20.76 -5.67
C TYR A 152 -4.91 19.44 -5.17
N THR A 153 -4.50 19.35 -3.90
CA THR A 153 -4.12 18.09 -3.24
C THR A 153 -5.19 17.00 -3.37
N SER A 154 -6.48 17.36 -3.39
CA SER A 154 -7.58 16.40 -3.54
C SER A 154 -7.60 15.74 -4.92
N PHE A 155 -7.24 16.46 -5.99
CA PHE A 155 -7.11 15.86 -7.32
C PHE A 155 -5.96 14.86 -7.39
N TRP A 156 -4.84 15.18 -6.74
CA TRP A 156 -3.73 14.24 -6.60
C TRP A 156 -4.15 12.97 -5.88
N LEU A 157 -4.90 13.09 -4.77
CA LEU A 157 -5.41 11.92 -4.05
C LEU A 157 -6.22 11.00 -4.96
N ILE A 158 -7.16 11.56 -5.71
CA ILE A 158 -8.04 10.79 -6.60
C ILE A 158 -7.19 10.07 -7.66
N PHE A 159 -6.28 10.79 -8.31
CA PHE A 159 -5.35 10.20 -9.28
C PHE A 159 -4.51 9.07 -8.65
N TRP A 160 -3.94 9.32 -7.47
CA TRP A 160 -3.05 8.40 -6.78
C TRP A 160 -3.77 7.11 -6.37
N VAL A 161 -4.98 7.22 -5.83
CA VAL A 161 -5.80 6.06 -5.46
C VAL A 161 -6.21 5.27 -6.71
N ILE A 162 -6.77 5.92 -7.73
CA ILE A 162 -7.29 5.23 -8.92
C ILE A 162 -6.17 4.49 -9.66
N THR A 163 -5.03 5.14 -9.89
CA THR A 163 -3.91 4.52 -10.61
C THR A 163 -3.35 3.32 -9.86
N ASN A 164 -3.11 3.45 -8.55
CA ASN A 164 -2.66 2.33 -7.72
C ASN A 164 -3.67 1.18 -7.74
N VAL A 165 -4.96 1.45 -7.53
CA VAL A 165 -6.00 0.42 -7.47
C VAL A 165 -6.15 -0.31 -8.81
N SER A 166 -6.09 0.42 -9.93
CA SER A 166 -6.31 -0.15 -11.26
C SER A 166 -5.33 -1.28 -11.63
N THR A 167 -4.11 -1.28 -11.07
CA THR A 167 -3.06 -2.27 -11.40
C THR A 167 -2.81 -3.31 -10.31
N SER A 168 -3.55 -3.26 -9.20
CA SER A 168 -3.18 -4.02 -8.00
C SER A 168 -3.92 -5.34 -7.83
N PHE A 169 -5.18 -5.45 -8.25
CA PHE A 169 -5.98 -6.64 -7.95
C PHE A 169 -5.82 -7.78 -8.95
N TYR A 170 -5.67 -7.47 -10.23
CA TYR A 170 -5.53 -8.45 -11.29
C TYR A 170 -4.07 -8.70 -11.64
N SER A 171 -3.77 -9.90 -12.14
CA SER A 171 -2.43 -10.19 -12.64
C SER A 171 -2.12 -9.32 -13.85
N ILE A 172 -1.07 -8.51 -13.77
CA ILE A 172 -0.61 -7.65 -14.87
C ILE A 172 -0.23 -8.49 -16.10
N THR A 173 0.15 -9.76 -15.91
CA THR A 173 0.45 -10.68 -17.02
C THR A 173 -0.76 -11.02 -17.89
N LEU A 174 -1.96 -10.95 -17.33
CA LEU A 174 -3.23 -11.20 -18.03
C LEU A 174 -3.84 -9.90 -18.57
N ALA A 175 -3.37 -8.74 -18.12
CA ALA A 175 -3.85 -7.44 -18.54
C ALA A 175 -3.20 -7.00 -19.87
N PRO A 176 -3.83 -6.09 -20.62
CA PRO A 176 -3.20 -5.44 -21.77
C PRO A 176 -1.85 -4.83 -21.39
N GLY A 177 -0.89 -4.83 -22.33
CA GLY A 177 0.47 -4.34 -22.10
C GLY A 177 0.56 -2.90 -21.58
N PHE A 178 -0.49 -2.09 -21.78
CA PHE A 178 -0.63 -0.78 -21.17
C PHE A 178 -0.48 -0.80 -19.64
N TYR A 179 -1.08 -1.75 -18.93
CA TYR A 179 -1.07 -1.79 -17.45
C TYR A 179 0.26 -2.23 -16.83
N ARG A 180 1.31 -2.47 -17.64
CA ARG A 180 2.64 -2.86 -17.15
C ARG A 180 3.32 -1.80 -16.28
N TRP A 181 2.92 -0.52 -16.39
CA TRP A 181 3.37 0.51 -15.45
C TRP A 181 3.00 0.21 -13.99
N GLY A 182 2.02 -0.65 -13.76
CA GLY A 182 1.61 -1.13 -12.44
C GLY A 182 2.71 -1.78 -11.61
N TYR A 183 3.74 -2.35 -12.27
CA TYR A 183 4.90 -2.92 -11.58
C TYR A 183 5.75 -1.88 -10.85
N ALA A 184 5.59 -0.59 -11.18
CA ALA A 184 6.28 0.46 -10.45
C ALA A 184 5.49 0.90 -9.20
N TRP A 185 4.19 0.63 -9.12
CA TRP A 185 3.36 1.19 -8.06
C TRP A 185 3.43 0.38 -6.77
N PRO A 186 3.45 1.05 -5.61
CA PRO A 186 3.56 0.38 -4.32
C PRO A 186 2.37 -0.53 -4.02
N LEU A 187 1.14 -0.17 -4.40
CA LEU A 187 -0.04 -0.97 -4.06
C LEU A 187 -0.01 -2.38 -4.68
N HIS A 188 0.53 -2.52 -5.89
CA HIS A 188 0.67 -3.82 -6.55
C HIS A 188 1.56 -4.77 -5.73
N HIS A 189 2.66 -4.24 -5.20
CA HIS A 189 3.58 -5.00 -4.36
C HIS A 189 3.00 -5.34 -2.98
N ILE A 190 2.18 -4.46 -2.40
CA ILE A 190 1.48 -4.73 -1.15
C ILE A 190 0.47 -5.87 -1.35
N VAL A 191 -0.36 -5.80 -2.40
CA VAL A 191 -1.33 -6.87 -2.71
C VAL A 191 -0.63 -8.21 -2.91
N ASN A 192 0.43 -8.24 -3.71
CA ASN A 192 1.16 -9.49 -3.97
C ASN A 192 1.82 -10.03 -2.70
N ALA A 193 2.46 -9.17 -1.90
CA ALA A 193 3.07 -9.59 -0.63
C ALA A 193 2.03 -10.11 0.36
N SER A 194 0.89 -9.42 0.52
CA SER A 194 -0.18 -9.85 1.42
C SER A 194 -0.80 -11.19 0.98
N ARG A 195 -0.94 -11.42 -0.33
CA ARG A 195 -1.38 -12.72 -0.88
C ARG A 195 -0.38 -13.83 -0.59
N THR A 196 0.92 -13.55 -0.77
CA THR A 196 1.98 -14.49 -0.43
C THR A 196 1.92 -14.83 1.05
N ILE A 197 1.86 -13.85 1.95
CA ILE A 197 1.86 -14.08 3.41
C ILE A 197 0.64 -14.90 3.87
N LEU A 198 -0.56 -14.54 3.39
CA LEU A 198 -1.82 -15.13 3.85
C LEU A 198 -2.19 -16.47 3.22
N PHE A 199 -1.76 -16.70 1.98
CA PHE A 199 -2.18 -17.87 1.20
C PHE A 199 -1.01 -18.70 0.67
N ASP A 200 0.24 -18.43 1.07
CA ASP A 200 1.40 -19.22 0.66
C ASP A 200 1.52 -19.38 -0.86
N THR A 201 1.29 -18.27 -1.57
CA THR A 201 1.44 -18.18 -3.03
C THR A 201 2.90 -17.96 -3.42
N HIS A 202 3.19 -18.01 -4.73
CA HIS A 202 4.54 -17.85 -5.27
C HIS A 202 5.29 -16.65 -4.65
N SER A 203 6.43 -16.95 -4.02
CA SER A 203 7.16 -15.97 -3.21
C SER A 203 7.95 -15.00 -4.07
N GLN A 204 7.50 -13.73 -4.09
CA GLN A 204 8.25 -12.59 -4.64
C GLN A 204 8.43 -11.50 -3.58
N ILE A 205 8.44 -11.90 -2.30
CA ILE A 205 8.37 -10.96 -1.18
C ILE A 205 9.58 -10.02 -1.12
N GLY A 206 10.77 -10.50 -1.49
CA GLY A 206 11.99 -9.68 -1.55
C GLY A 206 11.88 -8.56 -2.58
N LEU A 207 11.33 -8.84 -3.76
CA LEU A 207 11.06 -7.84 -4.79
C LEU A 207 10.02 -6.82 -4.31
N ASN A 208 8.94 -7.31 -3.70
CA ASN A 208 7.85 -6.47 -3.20
C ASN A 208 8.35 -5.50 -2.12
N PHE A 209 9.09 -5.99 -1.12
CA PHE A 209 9.70 -5.13 -0.11
C PHE A 209 10.75 -4.19 -0.72
N GLY A 210 11.55 -4.66 -1.67
CA GLY A 210 12.55 -3.84 -2.35
C GLY A 210 11.97 -2.60 -3.01
N VAL A 211 10.89 -2.77 -3.80
CA VAL A 211 10.22 -1.63 -4.47
C VAL A 211 9.55 -0.70 -3.44
N LEU A 212 8.96 -1.25 -2.39
CA LEU A 212 8.35 -0.44 -1.33
C LEU A 212 9.37 0.37 -0.53
N PHE A 213 10.54 -0.20 -0.24
CA PHE A 213 11.64 0.52 0.39
C PHE A 213 12.23 1.58 -0.54
N ALA A 214 12.32 1.31 -1.85
CA ALA A 214 12.73 2.30 -2.83
C ALA A 214 11.79 3.53 -2.83
N TRP A 215 10.47 3.30 -2.82
CA TRP A 215 9.49 4.39 -2.68
C TRP A 215 9.61 5.12 -1.34
N CYS A 216 9.79 4.40 -0.24
CA CYS A 216 10.03 5.03 1.06
C CYS A 216 11.27 5.93 1.03
N ALA A 217 12.37 5.46 0.46
CA ALA A 217 13.63 6.20 0.36
C ALA A 217 13.49 7.45 -0.51
N VAL A 218 12.88 7.32 -1.70
CA VAL A 218 12.61 8.45 -2.59
C VAL A 218 11.73 9.50 -1.89
N ASN A 219 10.65 9.08 -1.25
CA ASN A 219 9.76 10.00 -0.54
C ASN A 219 10.45 10.66 0.68
N THR A 220 11.31 9.93 1.38
CA THR A 220 12.13 10.48 2.48
C THR A 220 13.09 11.55 1.98
N ALA A 221 13.76 11.29 0.86
CA ALA A 221 14.70 12.24 0.27
C ALA A 221 14.01 13.50 -0.27
N LEU A 222 12.80 13.36 -0.81
CA LEU A 222 11.99 14.48 -1.30
C LEU A 222 11.38 15.32 -0.16
N PHE A 223 11.12 14.73 1.00
CA PHE A 223 10.49 15.39 2.14
C PHE A 223 11.13 16.73 2.57
N PRO A 224 12.45 16.85 2.78
CA PRO A 224 13.08 18.13 3.13
C PRO A 224 12.98 19.16 2.00
N ILE A 225 13.04 18.72 0.74
CA ILE A 225 12.92 19.60 -0.44
C ILE A 225 11.50 20.17 -0.50
N CYS A 226 10.48 19.33 -0.31
CA CYS A 226 9.08 19.75 -0.25
C CYS A 226 8.83 20.71 0.92
N CYS A 227 9.40 20.45 2.11
CA CYS A 227 9.33 21.35 3.26
C CYS A 227 9.95 22.72 2.96
N TRP A 228 11.10 22.75 2.27
CA TRP A 228 11.76 23.98 1.86
C TRP A 228 10.88 24.78 0.88
N PHE A 229 10.31 24.10 -0.12
CA PHE A 229 9.41 24.72 -1.09
C PHE A 229 8.16 25.30 -0.43
N MET A 230 7.54 24.56 0.50
CA MET A 230 6.39 25.05 1.28
C MET A 230 6.74 26.33 2.05
N ARG A 231 7.89 26.36 2.73
CA ARG A 231 8.36 27.54 3.46
C ARG A 231 8.57 28.74 2.53
N TRP A 232 9.22 28.53 1.39
CA TRP A 232 9.44 29.58 0.40
C TRP A 232 8.14 30.18 -0.12
N LYS A 233 7.14 29.33 -0.43
CA LYS A 233 5.80 29.75 -0.84
C LYS A 233 5.10 30.57 0.24
N THR A 234 5.12 30.11 1.50
CA THR A 234 4.52 30.83 2.64
C THR A 234 5.18 32.20 2.86
N MET A 235 6.51 32.30 2.77
CA MET A 235 7.21 33.58 2.92
C MET A 235 6.87 34.57 1.80
N ARG A 236 6.77 34.09 0.55
CA ARG A 236 6.34 34.92 -0.59
C ARG A 236 4.91 35.41 -0.45
N GLN A 237 4.00 34.57 0.05
CA GLN A 237 2.61 34.97 0.25
C GLN A 237 2.46 36.01 1.36
N LYS A 238 3.16 35.83 2.48
CA LYS A 238 3.22 36.86 3.55
C LYS A 238 3.75 38.20 3.06
N LYS A 239 4.78 38.19 2.20
CA LYS A 239 5.34 39.43 1.62
C LYS A 239 4.32 40.17 0.74
N LYS A 240 3.57 39.44 -0.09
CA LYS A 240 2.49 40.02 -0.90
C LYS A 240 1.35 40.58 -0.04
N GLU A 241 1.01 39.91 1.05
CA GLU A 241 -0.03 40.36 1.99
C GLU A 241 0.39 41.60 2.79
N SER A 242 1.68 41.79 3.09
CA SER A 242 2.17 43.03 3.70
C SER A 242 2.20 44.18 2.68
N GLU A 243 2.65 43.93 1.45
CA GLU A 243 2.70 44.94 0.39
C GLU A 243 1.29 45.42 -0.01
N GLY A 244 0.28 44.55 0.00
CA GLY A 244 -1.11 44.92 -0.28
C GLY A 244 -1.87 45.57 0.88
N LYS A 245 -1.28 45.66 2.08
CA LYS A 245 -1.83 46.41 3.23
C LYS A 245 -1.23 47.81 3.36
N GLU A 246 -0.11 48.06 2.68
CA GLU A 246 0.56 49.36 2.63
C GLU A 246 0.10 50.23 1.43
N GLN A 247 -0.73 49.66 0.54
CA GLN A 247 -1.45 50.37 -0.53
C GLN A 247 -2.90 50.62 -0.12
#